data_AF-A0A496YX23-F1
#
_entry.id   AF-A0A496YX23-F1
#
_cell.length_a   1.000
_cell.length_b   1.000
_cell.length_c   1.000
_cell.angle_alpha   90.00
_cell.angle_beta   90.00
_cell.angle_gamma   90.00
#
_symmetry.space_group_name_H-M   'P 1'
#
loop_
_entity.id
_entity.type
_entity.pdbx_description
1 polymer ?
#
loop_
_entity_poly.entity_id
_entity_poly.type
_entity_poly.pdbx_seq_one_letter_code
_entity_poly.pdbx_strand_id
1 'polypeptide(L)'
;IYAPEWTFALVENAVQNGLELYLSTEVKDIGREKDFQYDVVTSKGILGTRYLVNAAGLFVDEIARMVGDNDIKLILTKGVMAILDKSVSHLVRNMVYGSYGKDHSQLVTPTAHGNILIGMGYFTCPEHKADTGVSGEKLSEVVEMAKELIPAVSEKDVITSFAGIRSENTKAQVMGDFYIGESEHAPGVIHAAIGSPGLTAAPAIAEYVIELLSRAGMAMEEKKDFKKHRTGWRRFEEASFSEKEKMLASDPRYGHVVCRCEQVTEAEILEAIRRGADTTDAVKHLTRAGMGRCQGGFCGTGVLNYLARYMGISPTDVTKKGVGSYQVCGFTKEKRSQHG
;
A
#
# COMPACT_ATOMS: atom_id res chain seq x y z
N ILE A 1 -0.83 12.05 7.17
CA ILE A 1 -1.66 11.18 6.31
C ILE A 1 -1.01 9.81 6.26
N TYR A 2 -1.79 8.73 6.44
CA TYR A 2 -1.31 7.37 6.21
C TYR A 2 -1.61 6.99 4.75
N ALA A 3 -0.57 6.67 3.97
CA ALA A 3 -0.70 6.55 2.51
C ALA A 3 -1.70 5.47 2.06
N PRO A 4 -1.73 4.25 2.63
CA PRO A 4 -2.72 3.24 2.23
C PRO A 4 -4.17 3.70 2.42
N GLU A 5 -4.50 4.34 3.55
CA GLU A 5 -5.85 4.88 3.79
C GLU A 5 -6.25 5.91 2.73
N TRP A 6 -5.30 6.73 2.28
CA TRP A 6 -5.55 7.71 1.22
C TRP A 6 -5.81 7.02 -0.12
N THR A 7 -5.02 6.02 -0.49
CA THR A 7 -5.24 5.22 -1.71
C THR A 7 -6.61 4.54 -1.67
N PHE A 8 -6.97 3.86 -0.57
CA PHE A 8 -8.28 3.23 -0.44
C PHE A 8 -9.42 4.23 -0.56
N ALA A 9 -9.28 5.41 0.06
CA ALA A 9 -10.28 6.47 -0.02
C ALA A 9 -10.53 6.92 -1.46
N LEU A 10 -9.48 7.11 -2.26
CA LEU A 10 -9.57 7.51 -3.66
C LEU A 10 -10.22 6.40 -4.51
N VAL A 11 -9.78 5.15 -4.34
CA VAL A 11 -10.31 4.00 -5.09
C VAL A 11 -11.77 3.72 -4.72
N GLU A 12 -12.14 3.73 -3.44
CA GLU A 12 -13.54 3.57 -2.99
C GLU A 12 -14.44 4.64 -3.63
N ASN A 13 -13.99 5.90 -3.69
CA ASN A 13 -14.77 6.96 -4.31
C ASN A 13 -14.88 6.78 -5.82
N ALA A 14 -13.81 6.33 -6.48
CA ALA A 14 -13.85 6.01 -7.91
C ALA A 14 -14.84 4.87 -8.20
N VAL A 15 -14.81 3.79 -7.41
CA VAL A 15 -15.77 2.66 -7.52
C VAL A 15 -17.20 3.10 -7.26
N GLN A 16 -17.43 3.94 -6.25
CA GLN A 16 -18.74 4.55 -5.97
C GLN A 16 -19.27 5.39 -7.16
N ASN A 17 -18.36 5.88 -8.00
CA ASN A 17 -18.64 6.63 -9.23
C ASN A 17 -18.55 5.77 -10.51
N GLY A 18 -18.47 4.45 -10.41
CA GLY A 18 -18.60 3.53 -11.54
C GLY A 18 -17.28 2.96 -12.08
N LEU A 19 -16.15 3.16 -11.40
CA LEU A 19 -14.92 2.43 -11.72
C LEU A 19 -15.11 0.93 -11.44
N GLU A 20 -14.76 0.08 -12.40
CA GLU A 20 -14.60 -1.35 -12.18
C GLU A 20 -13.20 -1.64 -11.65
N LEU A 21 -13.11 -2.28 -10.48
CA LEU A 21 -11.85 -2.60 -9.82
C LEU A 21 -11.56 -4.10 -9.91
N TYR A 22 -10.42 -4.44 -10.50
CA TYR A 22 -9.95 -5.81 -10.64
C TYR A 22 -8.68 -6.05 -9.81
N LEU A 23 -8.84 -6.61 -8.61
CA LEU A 23 -7.72 -7.00 -7.74
C LEU A 23 -7.23 -8.41 -8.07
N SER A 24 -5.98 -8.71 -7.66
CA SER A 24 -5.29 -9.98 -7.96
C SER A 24 -5.35 -10.33 -9.46
N THR A 25 -5.24 -9.31 -10.31
CA THR A 25 -5.38 -9.40 -11.77
C THR A 25 -4.11 -8.85 -12.41
N GLU A 26 -3.02 -9.61 -12.26
CA GLU A 26 -1.71 -9.24 -12.83
C GLU A 26 -1.79 -9.13 -14.36
N VAL A 27 -1.27 -8.04 -14.92
CA VAL A 27 -1.05 -7.87 -16.36
C VAL A 27 0.20 -8.66 -16.76
N LYS A 28 0.05 -9.56 -17.72
CA LYS A 28 1.11 -10.45 -18.20
C LYS A 28 1.66 -10.07 -19.56
N ASP A 29 0.82 -9.47 -20.41
CA ASP A 29 1.19 -9.01 -21.74
C ASP A 29 0.18 -7.98 -22.26
N ILE A 30 0.57 -7.19 -23.26
CA ILE A 30 -0.31 -6.23 -23.93
C ILE A 30 -0.17 -6.40 -25.45
N GLY A 31 -1.19 -6.98 -26.06
CA GLY A 31 -1.30 -7.11 -27.50
C GLY A 31 -1.98 -5.90 -28.16
N ARG A 32 -1.83 -5.78 -29.48
CA ARG A 32 -2.50 -4.76 -30.29
C ARG A 32 -3.17 -5.38 -31.51
N GLU A 33 -4.46 -5.12 -31.67
CA GLU A 33 -5.22 -5.48 -32.86
C GLU A 33 -5.11 -4.42 -33.97
N LYS A 34 -5.54 -4.79 -35.19
CA LYS A 34 -5.43 -3.94 -36.40
C LYS A 34 -6.13 -2.57 -36.29
N ASP A 35 -7.12 -2.45 -35.40
CA ASP A 35 -7.98 -1.27 -35.26
C ASP A 35 -7.72 -0.45 -33.98
N PHE A 36 -6.48 -0.45 -33.46
CA PHE A 36 -6.07 0.35 -32.28
C PHE A 36 -6.82 -0.03 -30.98
N GLN A 37 -7.24 -1.29 -30.86
CA GLN A 37 -7.71 -1.88 -29.61
C GLN A 37 -6.56 -2.67 -28.97
N TYR A 38 -6.28 -2.38 -27.70
CA TYR A 38 -5.31 -3.09 -26.88
C TYR A 38 -5.98 -4.24 -26.17
N ASP A 39 -5.37 -5.41 -26.25
CA ASP A 39 -5.73 -6.59 -25.47
C ASP A 39 -4.76 -6.72 -24.30
N VAL A 40 -5.23 -6.36 -23.11
CA VAL A 40 -4.48 -6.51 -21.88
C VAL A 40 -4.68 -7.94 -21.39
N VAL A 41 -3.66 -8.78 -21.60
CA VAL A 41 -3.67 -10.17 -21.15
C VAL A 41 -3.36 -10.20 -19.67
N THR A 42 -4.27 -10.73 -18.86
CA THR A 42 -4.12 -10.80 -17.41
C THR A 42 -4.13 -12.23 -16.89
N SER A 43 -3.76 -12.40 -15.63
CA SER A 43 -3.92 -13.67 -14.89
C SER A 43 -5.37 -14.18 -14.79
N LYS A 44 -6.38 -13.35 -15.08
CA LYS A 44 -7.81 -13.71 -14.98
C LYS A 44 -8.58 -13.55 -16.29
N GLY A 45 -7.88 -13.40 -17.42
CA GLY A 45 -8.49 -13.24 -18.74
C GLY A 45 -7.99 -12.00 -19.48
N ILE A 46 -8.64 -11.65 -20.58
CA ILE A 46 -8.25 -10.55 -21.45
C ILE A 46 -9.22 -9.38 -21.24
N LEU A 47 -8.67 -8.17 -21.12
CA LEU A 47 -9.43 -6.92 -21.07
C LEU A 47 -9.11 -6.08 -22.31
N GLY A 48 -10.13 -5.75 -23.09
CA GLY A 48 -10.00 -4.87 -24.25
C GLY A 48 -10.10 -3.40 -23.86
N THR A 49 -9.20 -2.54 -24.34
CA THR A 49 -9.26 -1.09 -24.14
C THR A 49 -8.75 -0.31 -25.35
N ARG A 50 -9.09 0.98 -25.43
CA ARG A 50 -8.55 1.92 -26.43
C ARG A 50 -7.43 2.78 -25.88
N TYR A 51 -7.46 3.04 -24.59
CA TYR A 51 -6.51 3.88 -23.88
C TYR A 51 -5.97 3.12 -22.68
N LEU A 52 -4.70 3.31 -22.37
CA LEU A 52 -4.03 2.63 -21.25
C LEU A 52 -3.18 3.62 -20.47
N VAL A 53 -3.37 3.65 -19.15
CA VAL A 53 -2.50 4.41 -18.25
C VAL A 53 -1.66 3.42 -17.46
N ASN A 54 -0.35 3.41 -17.73
CA ASN A 54 0.63 2.62 -17.00
C ASN A 54 1.08 3.40 -15.76
N ALA A 55 0.46 3.09 -14.62
CA ALA A 55 0.79 3.62 -13.29
C ALA A 55 1.36 2.52 -12.36
N ALA A 56 2.14 1.58 -12.91
CA ALA A 56 2.58 0.37 -12.21
C ALA A 56 3.74 0.57 -11.21
N GLY A 57 4.11 1.82 -10.87
CA GLY A 57 5.15 2.13 -9.89
C GLY A 57 6.49 1.48 -10.24
N LEU A 58 7.00 0.61 -9.36
CA LEU A 58 8.25 -0.15 -9.57
C LEU A 58 8.20 -1.07 -10.80
N PHE A 59 7.04 -1.32 -11.40
CA PHE A 59 6.87 -2.19 -12.56
C PHE A 59 6.51 -1.42 -13.83
N VAL A 60 6.62 -0.08 -13.82
CA VAL A 60 6.29 0.78 -14.97
C VAL A 60 7.12 0.44 -16.22
N ASP A 61 8.39 0.09 -16.04
CA ASP A 61 9.33 -0.37 -17.08
C ASP A 61 8.94 -1.72 -17.67
N GLU A 62 8.37 -2.64 -16.88
CA GLU A 62 7.92 -3.94 -17.37
C GLU A 62 6.68 -3.78 -18.25
N ILE A 63 5.70 -2.99 -17.80
CA ILE A 63 4.51 -2.69 -18.59
C ILE A 63 4.85 -1.87 -19.85
N ALA A 64 5.77 -0.90 -19.75
CA ALA A 64 6.26 -0.15 -20.91
C ALA A 64 6.87 -1.06 -21.98
N ARG A 65 7.62 -2.08 -21.56
CA ARG A 65 8.21 -3.06 -22.47
C ARG A 65 7.19 -3.86 -23.25
N MET A 66 6.06 -4.21 -22.62
CA MET A 66 4.96 -4.96 -23.25
C MET A 66 4.38 -4.20 -24.46
N VAL A 67 4.48 -2.87 -24.47
CA VAL A 67 3.99 -2.02 -25.59
C VAL A 67 5.09 -1.49 -26.51
N GLY A 68 6.34 -1.90 -26.28
CA GLY A 68 7.50 -1.58 -27.14
C GLY A 68 8.46 -0.53 -26.61
N ASP A 69 8.14 0.18 -25.52
CA ASP A 69 8.96 1.26 -24.94
C ASP A 69 10.08 0.70 -24.04
N ASN A 70 11.10 0.13 -24.67
CA ASN A 70 12.21 -0.56 -24.01
C ASN A 70 13.24 0.36 -23.33
N ASP A 71 13.14 1.67 -23.54
CA ASP A 71 14.08 2.67 -23.05
C ASP A 71 13.65 3.31 -21.72
N ILE A 72 12.43 3.04 -21.26
CA ILE A 72 11.97 3.32 -19.90
C ILE A 72 12.59 2.28 -18.96
N LYS A 73 13.62 2.69 -18.21
CA LYS A 73 14.30 1.84 -17.23
C LYS A 73 14.28 2.49 -15.87
N LEU A 74 14.33 1.65 -14.83
CA LEU A 74 14.35 2.10 -13.45
C LEU A 74 15.71 1.93 -12.80
N ILE A 75 16.08 2.91 -11.98
CA ILE A 75 17.23 2.86 -11.08
C ILE A 75 16.67 2.74 -9.66
N LEU A 76 17.00 1.65 -8.98
CA LEU A 76 16.37 1.30 -7.71
C LEU A 76 17.19 1.80 -6.51
N THR A 77 16.48 2.35 -5.54
CA THR A 77 17.04 2.82 -4.26
C THR A 77 16.19 2.29 -3.12
N LYS A 78 16.78 1.45 -2.27
CA LYS A 78 16.16 0.87 -1.08
C LYS A 78 16.58 1.65 0.16
N GLY A 79 15.64 1.88 1.06
CA GLY A 79 15.95 2.31 2.43
C GLY A 79 15.06 1.63 3.46
N VAL A 80 15.53 1.66 4.71
CA VAL A 80 14.93 0.93 5.83
C VAL A 80 14.32 1.90 6.81
N MET A 81 13.13 1.56 7.30
CA MET A 81 12.44 2.32 8.33
C MET A 81 12.06 1.38 9.48
N ALA A 82 11.92 1.96 10.66
CA ALA A 82 11.36 1.30 11.82
C ALA A 82 10.29 2.17 12.47
N ILE A 83 9.37 1.52 13.16
CA ILE A 83 8.29 2.16 13.91
C ILE A 83 8.52 1.89 15.37
N LEU A 84 8.52 2.95 16.17
CA LEU A 84 8.56 2.88 17.63
C LEU A 84 7.15 2.81 18.20
N ASP A 85 7.02 2.19 19.37
CA ASP A 85 5.77 2.05 20.09
C ASP A 85 5.13 3.40 20.49
N LYS A 86 3.80 3.44 20.61
CA LYS A 86 3.08 4.64 21.07
C LYS A 86 3.49 5.08 22.49
N SER A 87 4.04 4.19 23.33
CA SER A 87 4.53 4.56 24.67
C SER A 87 5.65 5.59 24.66
N VAL A 88 6.41 5.67 23.57
CA VAL A 88 7.48 6.66 23.40
C VAL A 88 7.10 7.82 22.46
N SER A 89 5.81 7.95 22.11
CA SER A 89 5.28 9.05 21.29
C SER A 89 5.64 10.45 21.79
N HIS A 90 5.86 10.60 23.11
CA HIS A 90 6.23 11.87 23.73
C HIS A 90 7.63 12.36 23.37
N LEU A 91 8.49 11.50 22.80
CA LEU A 91 9.88 11.86 22.46
C LEU A 91 9.97 12.93 21.38
N VAL A 92 9.02 12.94 20.43
CA VAL A 92 9.05 13.85 19.29
C VAL A 92 7.63 14.32 18.97
N ARG A 93 7.44 15.64 18.79
CA ARG A 93 6.16 16.24 18.39
C ARG A 93 6.10 16.69 16.93
N ASN A 94 7.26 17.00 16.35
CA ASN A 94 7.39 17.48 14.97
C ASN A 94 8.48 16.68 14.28
N MET A 95 8.38 16.60 12.96
CA MET A 95 9.40 15.98 12.14
C MET A 95 10.80 16.58 12.40
N VAL A 96 11.76 15.74 12.75
CA VAL A 96 13.19 16.07 12.81
C VAL A 96 13.88 15.38 11.66
N TYR A 97 14.61 16.13 10.85
CA TYR A 97 15.29 15.63 9.67
C TYR A 97 16.78 15.98 9.71
N GLY A 98 17.63 14.97 9.58
CA GLY A 98 19.08 15.07 9.44
C GLY A 98 19.50 14.63 8.03
N SER A 99 20.23 15.50 7.32
CA SER A 99 20.84 15.19 6.03
C SER A 99 22.33 15.04 6.22
N TYR A 100 22.87 13.85 5.93
CA TYR A 100 24.26 13.51 6.21
C TYR A 100 25.08 13.28 4.93
N GLY A 101 24.42 13.18 3.77
CA GLY A 101 25.06 13.07 2.47
C GLY A 101 24.06 12.67 1.38
N LYS A 102 24.57 12.27 0.22
CA LYS A 102 23.73 11.79 -0.89
C LYS A 102 23.13 10.41 -0.62
N ASP A 103 23.88 9.56 0.10
CA ASP A 103 23.54 8.15 0.27
C ASP A 103 22.87 7.83 1.60
N HIS A 104 22.62 8.83 2.45
CA HIS A 104 21.95 8.62 3.72
C HIS A 104 21.30 9.87 4.30
N SER A 105 20.14 9.65 4.90
CA SER A 105 19.43 10.65 5.68
C SER A 105 18.66 9.99 6.81
N GLN A 106 18.33 10.79 7.82
CA GLN A 106 17.51 10.36 8.94
C GLN A 106 16.35 11.30 9.15
N LEU A 107 15.23 10.70 9.48
CA LEU A 107 13.93 11.25 9.74
C LEU A 107 13.48 10.61 11.04
N VAL A 108 13.10 11.42 12.02
CA VAL A 108 12.36 10.99 13.20
C VAL A 108 11.08 11.78 13.21
N THR A 109 9.94 11.13 13.00
CA THR A 109 8.67 11.83 12.81
C THR A 109 7.50 11.09 13.45
N PRO A 110 6.54 11.81 14.05
CA PRO A 110 5.27 11.22 14.44
C PRO A 110 4.50 10.72 13.21
N THR A 111 3.89 9.55 13.34
CA THR A 111 2.96 8.99 12.35
C THR A 111 1.55 9.54 12.58
N ALA A 112 0.67 9.35 11.59
CA ALA A 112 -0.75 9.72 11.71
C ALA A 112 -1.49 9.03 12.89
N HIS A 113 -0.93 7.95 13.44
CA HIS A 113 -1.56 7.14 14.49
C HIS A 113 -0.81 7.20 15.83
N GLY A 114 0.10 8.17 15.99
CA GLY A 114 0.79 8.43 17.26
C GLY A 114 2.04 7.58 17.53
N ASN A 115 2.39 6.61 16.68
CA ASN A 115 3.72 5.99 16.70
C ASN A 115 4.79 6.98 16.21
N ILE A 116 6.07 6.69 16.45
CA ILE A 116 7.19 7.41 15.82
C ILE A 116 7.76 6.54 14.70
N LEU A 117 7.99 7.13 13.53
CA LEU A 117 8.73 6.54 12.41
C LEU A 117 10.18 7.04 12.49
N ILE A 118 11.13 6.11 12.39
CA ILE A 118 12.56 6.39 12.21
C ILE A 118 13.06 5.76 10.91
N GLY A 119 14.04 6.36 10.27
CA GLY A 119 14.60 5.94 8.97
C GLY A 119 15.04 7.15 8.17
N MET A 120 15.63 7.06 6.98
CA MET A 120 15.79 5.84 6.20
C MET A 120 17.17 5.19 6.38
N GLY A 121 18.08 5.85 7.11
CA GLY A 121 19.46 5.43 7.26
C GLY A 121 20.23 5.50 5.95
N TYR A 122 21.12 4.52 5.75
CA TYR A 122 21.89 4.37 4.52
C TYR A 122 21.08 3.69 3.42
N PHE A 123 21.09 4.30 2.23
CA PHE A 123 20.45 3.74 1.05
C PHE A 123 21.31 2.63 0.43
N THR A 124 20.64 1.70 -0.24
CA THR A 124 21.27 0.63 -1.02
C THR A 124 20.63 0.55 -2.40
N CYS A 125 21.35 0.04 -3.39
CA CYS A 125 20.82 -0.16 -4.74
C CYS A 125 20.54 -1.67 -4.95
N PRO A 126 19.31 -2.14 -4.70
CA PRO A 126 19.02 -3.56 -4.86
C PRO A 126 19.01 -3.97 -6.34
N GLU A 127 19.43 -5.20 -6.61
CA GLU A 127 19.40 -5.78 -7.97
C GLU A 127 17.97 -6.11 -8.43
N HIS A 128 17.06 -6.36 -7.47
CA HIS A 128 15.70 -6.82 -7.75
C HIS A 128 14.65 -6.03 -6.96
N LYS A 129 13.51 -5.77 -7.61
CA LYS A 129 12.36 -5.03 -7.06
C LYS A 129 11.70 -5.71 -5.85
N ALA A 130 11.94 -7.00 -5.67
CA ALA A 130 11.41 -7.79 -4.56
C ALA A 130 12.26 -7.75 -3.29
N ASP A 131 13.47 -7.15 -3.32
CA ASP A 131 14.38 -7.09 -2.17
C ASP A 131 13.90 -6.10 -1.10
N THR A 132 12.85 -6.50 -0.39
CA THR A 132 12.20 -5.74 0.68
C THR A 132 12.57 -6.25 2.07
N GLY A 133 13.60 -7.11 2.16
CA GLY A 133 14.12 -7.63 3.43
C GLY A 133 14.83 -6.56 4.25
N VAL A 134 14.75 -6.67 5.58
CA VAL A 134 15.47 -5.81 6.53
C VAL A 134 16.47 -6.67 7.30
N SER A 135 17.75 -6.36 7.22
CA SER A 135 18.78 -7.02 8.03
C SER A 135 18.86 -6.40 9.43
N GLY A 136 19.34 -7.16 10.41
CA GLY A 136 19.59 -6.64 11.75
C GLY A 136 20.58 -5.48 11.75
N GLU A 137 21.65 -5.58 10.96
CA GLU A 137 22.64 -4.51 10.78
C GLU A 137 21.99 -3.20 10.29
N LYS A 138 21.16 -3.26 9.24
CA LYS A 138 20.48 -2.06 8.71
C LYS A 138 19.48 -1.48 9.71
N LEU A 139 18.83 -2.32 10.51
CA LEU A 139 17.97 -1.83 11.59
C LEU A 139 18.79 -1.10 12.67
N SER A 140 19.91 -1.68 13.09
CA SER A 140 20.80 -1.05 14.07
C SER A 140 21.34 0.28 13.56
N GLU A 141 21.76 0.38 12.29
CA GLU A 141 22.16 1.65 11.66
C GLU A 141 21.05 2.71 11.76
N VAL A 142 19.81 2.37 11.40
CA VAL A 142 18.67 3.30 11.49
C VAL A 142 18.42 3.76 12.93
N VAL A 143 18.58 2.88 13.91
CA VAL A 143 18.41 3.23 15.34
C VAL A 143 19.54 4.12 15.83
N GLU A 144 20.79 3.82 15.50
CA GLU A 144 21.94 4.64 15.91
C GLU A 144 21.87 6.05 15.30
N MET A 145 21.52 6.16 14.02
CA MET A 145 21.29 7.48 13.40
C MET A 145 20.11 8.22 14.03
N ALA A 146 19.05 7.51 14.46
CA ALA A 146 17.96 8.14 15.19
C ALA A 146 18.42 8.70 16.54
N LYS A 147 19.34 8.02 17.24
CA LYS A 147 19.90 8.46 18.53
C LYS A 147 20.75 9.72 18.40
N GLU A 148 21.42 9.92 17.27
CA GLU A 148 22.14 11.18 17.02
C GLU A 148 21.21 12.39 17.02
N LEU A 149 19.99 12.22 16.50
CA LEU A 149 18.98 13.28 16.50
C LEU A 149 18.21 13.34 17.83
N ILE A 150 17.86 12.19 18.40
CA ILE A 150 17.06 12.04 19.61
C ILE A 150 17.70 10.96 20.51
N PRO A 151 18.60 11.33 21.44
CA PRO A 151 19.37 10.38 22.25
C PRO A 151 18.57 9.39 23.10
N ALA A 152 17.29 9.69 23.35
CA ALA A 152 16.38 8.84 24.11
C ALA A 152 15.78 7.67 23.30
N VAL A 153 15.98 7.63 21.97
CA VAL A 153 15.51 6.52 21.13
C VAL A 153 16.20 5.21 21.53
N SER A 154 15.42 4.13 21.65
CA SER A 154 15.92 2.79 21.95
C SER A 154 15.45 1.78 20.92
N GLU A 155 16.32 0.81 20.59
CA GLU A 155 15.94 -0.36 19.79
C GLU A 155 14.83 -1.17 20.45
N LYS A 156 14.74 -1.16 21.78
CA LYS A 156 13.69 -1.85 22.54
C LYS A 156 12.28 -1.33 22.27
N ASP A 157 12.18 -0.10 21.79
CA ASP A 157 10.90 0.53 21.47
C ASP A 157 10.44 0.21 20.05
N VAL A 158 11.29 -0.42 19.22
CA VAL A 158 10.94 -0.83 17.85
C VAL A 158 9.91 -1.94 17.89
N ILE A 159 8.73 -1.67 17.32
CA ILE A 159 7.65 -2.65 17.21
C ILE A 159 7.60 -3.32 15.83
N THR A 160 8.11 -2.65 14.79
CA THR A 160 8.25 -3.25 13.45
C THR A 160 9.28 -2.48 12.64
N SER A 161 9.83 -3.13 11.62
CA SER A 161 10.66 -2.53 10.58
C SER A 161 10.20 -2.96 9.20
N PHE A 162 10.54 -2.17 8.19
CA PHE A 162 10.25 -2.47 6.79
C PHE A 162 11.23 -1.74 5.87
N ALA A 163 11.42 -2.27 4.67
CA ALA A 163 12.16 -1.59 3.62
C ALA A 163 11.19 -1.10 2.54
N GLY A 164 11.47 0.08 2.00
CA GLY A 164 10.82 0.62 0.82
C GLY A 164 11.83 0.75 -0.32
N ILE A 165 11.44 0.34 -1.53
CA ILE A 165 12.21 0.58 -2.74
C ILE A 165 11.55 1.75 -3.48
N ARG A 166 12.36 2.76 -3.78
CA ARG A 166 12.04 3.87 -4.66
C ARG A 166 12.71 3.63 -6.01
N SER A 167 12.16 4.21 -7.05
CA SER A 167 12.75 4.18 -8.38
C SER A 167 12.92 5.59 -8.93
N GLU A 168 14.06 5.81 -9.55
CA GLU A 168 14.27 6.88 -10.52
C GLU A 168 14.13 6.28 -11.92
N ASN A 169 13.98 7.12 -12.95
CA ASN A 169 13.76 6.65 -14.31
C ASN A 169 14.72 7.32 -15.31
N THR A 170 14.98 6.64 -16.42
CA THR A 170 15.92 7.08 -17.46
C THR A 170 15.35 8.10 -18.44
N LYS A 171 14.03 8.35 -18.43
CA LYS A 171 13.37 9.29 -19.36
C LYS A 171 13.23 10.70 -18.80
N ALA A 172 13.28 10.85 -17.48
CA ALA A 172 13.19 12.16 -16.82
C ALA A 172 14.36 13.06 -17.27
N GLN A 173 14.05 14.32 -17.58
CA GLN A 173 15.04 15.32 -18.00
C GLN A 173 16.07 15.61 -16.91
N VAL A 174 15.64 15.50 -15.65
CA VAL A 174 16.48 15.63 -14.47
C VAL A 174 16.40 14.32 -13.68
N MET A 175 17.56 13.79 -13.31
CA MET A 175 17.64 12.57 -12.51
C MET A 175 16.84 12.73 -11.20
N GLY A 176 16.00 11.74 -10.90
CA GLY A 176 15.10 11.75 -9.74
C GLY A 176 13.72 12.39 -9.96
N ASP A 177 13.50 13.04 -11.11
CA ASP A 177 12.21 13.66 -11.45
C ASP A 177 11.24 12.65 -12.10
N PHE A 178 10.01 13.08 -12.34
CA PHE A 178 8.96 12.26 -12.92
C PHE A 178 9.10 12.19 -14.45
N TYR A 179 8.65 11.08 -15.02
CA TYR A 179 8.33 11.01 -16.44
C TYR A 179 6.86 10.64 -16.61
N ILE A 180 6.11 11.55 -17.22
CA ILE A 180 4.71 11.36 -17.56
C ILE A 180 4.56 11.71 -19.02
N GLY A 181 4.22 10.75 -19.86
CA GLY A 181 4.23 10.96 -21.30
C GLY A 181 3.54 9.86 -22.07
N GLU A 182 3.19 10.17 -23.31
CA GLU A 182 2.67 9.21 -24.27
C GLU A 182 3.76 8.23 -24.71
N SER A 183 3.37 6.98 -24.95
CA SER A 183 4.25 5.96 -25.54
C SER A 183 4.71 6.38 -26.95
N GLU A 184 5.95 6.06 -27.28
CA GLU A 184 6.50 6.31 -28.63
C GLU A 184 6.08 5.22 -29.63
N HIS A 185 5.66 4.06 -29.14
CA HIS A 185 5.35 2.87 -29.93
C HIS A 185 3.85 2.50 -29.95
N ALA A 186 3.08 2.98 -28.97
CA ALA A 186 1.69 2.59 -28.73
C ALA A 186 0.78 3.81 -28.52
N PRO A 187 0.10 4.31 -29.58
CA PRO A 187 -0.81 5.44 -29.50
C PRO A 187 -1.92 5.24 -28.45
N GLY A 188 -2.18 6.24 -27.61
CA GLY A 188 -3.18 6.17 -26.54
C GLY A 188 -2.70 5.46 -25.26
N VAL A 189 -1.44 5.04 -25.20
CA VAL A 189 -0.79 4.58 -23.97
C VAL A 189 -0.03 5.73 -23.33
N ILE A 190 -0.23 5.93 -22.02
CA ILE A 190 0.48 6.94 -21.23
C ILE A 190 1.23 6.24 -20.11
N HIS A 191 2.50 6.59 -19.94
CA HIS A 191 3.35 6.09 -18.86
C HIS A 191 3.47 7.14 -17.76
N ALA A 192 3.38 6.69 -16.51
CA ALA A 192 3.61 7.51 -15.32
C ALA A 192 4.71 6.87 -14.47
N ALA A 193 5.97 7.16 -14.78
CA ALA A 193 7.14 6.77 -14.01
C ALA A 193 7.44 7.85 -12.96
N ILE A 194 6.92 7.64 -11.74
CA ILE A 194 6.91 8.66 -10.68
C ILE A 194 8.06 8.44 -9.70
N GLY A 195 8.92 9.45 -9.61
CA GLY A 195 9.99 9.56 -8.61
C GLY A 195 9.50 10.09 -7.25
N SER A 196 10.39 10.69 -6.47
CA SER A 196 10.06 11.26 -5.15
C SER A 196 9.93 12.79 -5.22
N PRO A 197 8.88 13.41 -4.65
CA PRO A 197 7.78 12.84 -3.86
C PRO A 197 6.50 12.55 -4.68
N GLY A 198 6.19 11.28 -4.94
CA GLY A 198 5.01 10.91 -5.74
C GLY A 198 3.65 11.09 -5.05
N LEU A 199 3.54 10.86 -3.74
CA LEU A 199 2.25 10.91 -3.02
C LEU A 199 1.60 12.29 -3.09
N THR A 200 2.37 13.34 -2.83
CA THR A 200 1.89 14.73 -2.83
C THR A 200 1.59 15.24 -4.24
N ALA A 201 2.27 14.70 -5.25
CA ALA A 201 2.09 15.11 -6.64
C ALA A 201 0.93 14.38 -7.34
N ALA A 202 0.44 13.26 -6.80
CA ALA A 202 -0.53 12.41 -7.47
C ALA A 202 -1.81 13.12 -7.99
N PRO A 203 -2.40 14.13 -7.32
CA PRO A 203 -3.54 14.86 -7.88
C PRO A 203 -3.18 15.65 -9.15
N ALA A 204 -2.03 16.35 -9.16
CA ALA A 204 -1.57 17.09 -10.33
C ALA A 204 -1.14 16.15 -11.46
N ILE A 205 -0.56 15.00 -11.13
CA ILE A 205 -0.24 13.95 -12.10
C ILE A 205 -1.52 13.45 -12.76
N ALA A 206 -2.60 13.24 -12.02
CA ALA A 206 -3.87 12.80 -12.56
C ALA A 206 -4.46 13.82 -13.55
N GLU A 207 -4.43 15.12 -13.22
CA GLU A 207 -4.84 16.19 -14.14
C GLU A 207 -4.02 16.19 -15.43
N TYR A 208 -2.70 16.02 -15.33
CA TYR A 208 -1.83 15.97 -16.50
C TYR A 208 -2.06 14.73 -17.36
N VAL A 209 -2.31 13.56 -16.74
CA VAL A 209 -2.68 12.33 -17.47
C VAL A 209 -4.01 12.52 -18.20
N ILE A 210 -5.01 13.19 -17.60
CA ILE A 210 -6.28 13.52 -18.28
C ILE A 210 -6.02 14.40 -19.50
N GLU A 211 -5.15 15.40 -19.38
CA GLU A 211 -4.78 16.24 -20.53
C GLU A 211 -4.16 15.43 -21.67
N LEU A 212 -3.21 14.53 -21.36
CA LEU A 212 -2.58 13.65 -22.35
C LEU A 212 -3.59 12.70 -23.00
N LEU A 213 -4.51 12.11 -22.22
CA LEU A 213 -5.59 11.28 -22.76
C LEU A 213 -6.48 12.08 -23.73
N SER A 214 -6.79 13.33 -23.38
CA SER A 214 -7.60 14.21 -24.23
C SER A 214 -6.88 14.52 -25.55
N ARG A 215 -5.57 14.78 -25.50
CA ARG A 215 -4.73 14.99 -26.70
C ARG A 215 -4.64 13.74 -27.58
N ALA A 216 -4.64 12.56 -26.97
CA ALA A 216 -4.74 11.27 -27.66
C ALA A 216 -6.15 10.97 -28.21
N GLY A 217 -7.10 11.91 -28.09
CA GLY A 217 -8.43 11.83 -28.69
C GLY A 217 -9.49 11.18 -27.80
N MET A 218 -9.20 10.92 -26.52
CA MET A 218 -10.22 10.41 -25.60
C MET A 218 -11.26 11.51 -25.33
N ALA A 219 -12.54 11.18 -25.50
CA ALA A 219 -13.62 12.09 -25.17
C ALA A 219 -13.67 12.33 -23.65
N MET A 220 -13.64 13.61 -23.26
CA MET A 220 -13.72 14.03 -21.87
C MET A 220 -15.13 14.53 -21.57
N GLU A 221 -15.88 13.76 -20.79
CA GLU A 221 -17.22 14.11 -20.35
C GLU A 221 -17.27 14.20 -18.83
N GLU A 222 -17.67 15.37 -18.31
CA GLU A 222 -17.84 15.55 -16.88
C GLU A 222 -19.07 14.79 -16.38
N LYS A 223 -18.90 13.99 -15.33
CA LYS A 223 -19.98 13.23 -14.71
C LYS A 223 -20.87 14.13 -13.85
N LYS A 224 -22.05 14.46 -14.36
CA LYS A 224 -23.02 15.36 -13.70
C LYS A 224 -23.49 14.90 -12.32
N ASP A 225 -23.59 13.60 -12.10
CA ASP A 225 -24.04 12.97 -10.85
C ASP A 225 -22.87 12.47 -9.99
N PHE A 226 -21.69 13.09 -10.12
CA PHE A 226 -20.50 12.71 -9.37
C PHE A 226 -20.73 12.78 -7.85
N LYS A 227 -20.52 11.65 -7.19
CA LYS A 227 -20.64 11.51 -5.74
C LYS A 227 -19.35 11.98 -5.08
N LYS A 228 -19.33 13.25 -4.67
CA LYS A 228 -18.18 13.93 -4.03
C LYS A 228 -17.77 13.35 -2.68
N HIS A 229 -18.70 12.72 -1.97
CA HIS A 229 -18.46 12.21 -0.62
C HIS A 229 -18.60 10.69 -0.58
N ARG A 230 -17.64 10.04 0.07
CA ARG A 230 -17.70 8.62 0.45
C ARG A 230 -18.03 8.47 1.93
N THR A 231 -18.46 7.29 2.34
CA THR A 231 -18.60 6.97 3.76
C THR A 231 -17.24 6.60 4.35
N GLY A 232 -16.74 7.43 5.26
CA GLY A 232 -15.48 7.20 5.96
C GLY A 232 -15.46 5.92 6.82
N TRP A 233 -14.27 5.57 7.30
CA TRP A 233 -14.07 4.48 8.26
C TRP A 233 -14.35 4.99 9.67
N ARG A 234 -15.31 4.39 10.36
CA ARG A 234 -15.57 4.71 11.77
C ARG A 234 -14.53 4.00 12.62
N ARG A 235 -13.73 4.76 13.37
CA ARG A 235 -12.74 4.25 14.32
C ARG A 235 -13.36 4.21 15.71
N PHE A 236 -13.50 3.01 16.29
CA PHE A 236 -14.07 2.91 17.63
C PHE A 236 -13.16 3.59 18.66
N GLU A 237 -11.83 3.45 18.55
CA GLU A 237 -10.86 4.10 19.46
C GLU A 237 -11.10 5.62 19.57
N GLU A 238 -11.15 6.30 18.43
CA GLU A 238 -11.16 7.76 18.29
C GLU A 238 -12.55 8.38 18.58
N ALA A 239 -13.61 7.57 18.57
CA ALA A 239 -14.96 8.03 18.80
C ALA A 239 -15.17 8.55 20.23
N SER A 240 -15.94 9.64 20.35
CA SER A 240 -16.41 10.15 21.64
C SER A 240 -17.33 9.13 22.34
N PHE A 241 -17.56 9.30 23.64
CA PHE A 241 -18.41 8.38 24.40
C PHE A 241 -19.83 8.26 23.81
N SER A 242 -20.45 9.38 23.45
CA SER A 242 -21.79 9.38 22.82
C SER A 242 -21.79 8.72 21.43
N GLU A 243 -20.70 8.85 20.67
CA GLU A 243 -20.57 8.15 19.39
C GLU A 243 -20.38 6.64 19.58
N LYS A 244 -19.61 6.22 20.58
CA LYS A 244 -19.45 4.81 20.96
C LYS A 244 -20.79 4.19 21.34
N GLU A 245 -21.61 4.88 22.12
CA GLU A 245 -22.98 4.42 22.45
C GLU A 245 -23.84 4.24 21.19
N LYS A 246 -23.78 5.17 20.24
CA LYS A 246 -24.50 5.05 18.95
C LYS A 246 -23.97 3.88 18.11
N MET A 247 -22.65 3.67 18.09
CA MET A 247 -22.04 2.54 17.39
C MET A 247 -22.52 1.23 18.00
N LEU A 248 -22.47 1.08 19.34
CA LEU A 248 -22.97 -0.09 20.07
C LEU A 248 -24.46 -0.35 19.83
N ALA A 249 -25.29 0.70 19.81
CA ALA A 249 -26.71 0.59 19.52
C ALA A 249 -26.98 0.14 18.07
N SER A 250 -26.12 0.54 17.11
CA SER A 250 -26.24 0.14 15.70
C SER A 250 -25.76 -1.28 15.44
N ASP A 251 -24.73 -1.73 16.17
CA ASP A 251 -24.17 -3.07 16.08
C ASP A 251 -23.48 -3.45 17.41
N PRO A 252 -23.99 -4.44 18.16
CA PRO A 252 -23.41 -4.82 19.44
C PRO A 252 -21.96 -5.34 19.32
N ARG A 253 -21.51 -5.73 18.12
CA ARG A 253 -20.13 -6.18 17.87
C ARG A 253 -19.09 -5.07 18.05
N TYR A 254 -19.49 -3.79 18.08
CA TYR A 254 -18.61 -2.71 18.53
C TYR A 254 -18.18 -2.86 20.01
N GLY A 255 -18.91 -3.65 20.81
CA GLY A 255 -18.53 -3.95 22.20
C GLY A 255 -17.45 -5.02 22.33
N HIS A 256 -17.11 -5.71 21.24
CA HIS A 256 -16.14 -6.80 21.24
C HIS A 256 -14.81 -6.32 20.64
N VAL A 257 -13.87 -5.95 21.51
CA VAL A 257 -12.52 -5.54 21.10
C VAL A 257 -11.68 -6.76 20.75
N VAL A 258 -11.29 -6.88 19.49
CA VAL A 258 -10.46 -7.97 18.96
C VAL A 258 -8.97 -7.61 19.02
N CYS A 259 -8.59 -6.38 18.65
CA CYS A 259 -7.22 -5.89 18.78
C CYS A 259 -7.09 -4.93 19.96
N ARG A 260 -6.47 -5.38 21.05
CA ARG A 260 -6.30 -4.54 22.25
C ARG A 260 -5.30 -3.40 22.06
N CYS A 261 -4.25 -3.59 21.27
CA CYS A 261 -3.23 -2.56 21.05
C CYS A 261 -3.76 -1.33 20.32
N GLU A 262 -4.65 -1.54 19.34
CA GLU A 262 -5.23 -0.47 18.51
C GLU A 262 -6.73 -0.27 18.79
N GLN A 263 -7.26 -0.92 19.83
CA GLN A 263 -8.69 -0.92 20.23
C GLN A 263 -9.68 -1.20 19.08
N VAL A 264 -9.31 -2.08 18.16
CA VAL A 264 -10.13 -2.44 16.99
C VAL A 264 -11.17 -3.48 17.38
N THR A 265 -12.42 -3.21 17.03
CA THR A 265 -13.58 -4.04 17.33
C THR A 265 -13.86 -5.09 16.25
N GLU A 266 -14.67 -6.10 16.60
CA GLU A 266 -15.17 -7.08 15.64
C GLU A 266 -15.95 -6.42 14.49
N ALA A 267 -16.79 -5.43 14.81
CA ALA A 267 -17.56 -4.69 13.80
C ALA A 267 -16.66 -4.02 12.75
N GLU A 268 -15.55 -3.41 13.16
CA GLU A 268 -14.59 -2.78 12.24
C GLU A 268 -13.90 -3.81 11.33
N ILE A 269 -13.55 -4.99 11.85
CA ILE A 269 -12.97 -6.08 11.06
C ILE A 269 -13.96 -6.58 10.03
N LEU A 270 -15.21 -6.83 10.43
CA LEU A 270 -16.25 -7.32 9.52
C LEU A 270 -16.60 -6.27 8.45
N GLU A 271 -16.63 -4.99 8.80
CA GLU A 271 -16.83 -3.91 7.83
C GLU A 271 -15.69 -3.85 6.83
N ALA A 272 -14.44 -4.06 7.26
CA ALA A 272 -13.31 -4.12 6.34
C ALA A 272 -13.41 -5.25 5.33
N ILE A 273 -13.79 -6.44 5.81
CA ILE A 273 -13.99 -7.61 4.96
C ILE A 273 -15.16 -7.36 3.99
N ARG A 274 -16.27 -6.79 4.46
CA ARG A 274 -17.43 -6.44 3.63
C ARG A 274 -17.09 -5.45 2.51
N ARG A 275 -16.13 -4.55 2.75
CA ARG A 275 -15.62 -3.59 1.76
C ARG A 275 -14.54 -4.16 0.84
N GLY A 276 -14.25 -5.46 0.93
CA GLY A 276 -13.37 -6.17 -0.01
C GLY A 276 -12.00 -6.54 0.54
N ALA A 277 -11.76 -6.41 1.85
CA ALA A 277 -10.54 -6.96 2.45
C ALA A 277 -10.59 -8.50 2.42
N ASP A 278 -9.63 -9.12 1.72
CA ASP A 278 -9.55 -10.57 1.48
C ASP A 278 -8.27 -11.20 2.06
N THR A 279 -7.42 -10.41 2.70
CA THR A 279 -6.16 -10.84 3.31
C THR A 279 -5.98 -10.21 4.69
N THR A 280 -5.12 -10.79 5.53
CA THR A 280 -4.90 -10.24 6.88
C THR A 280 -4.17 -8.89 6.85
N ASP A 281 -3.28 -8.62 5.87
CA ASP A 281 -2.70 -7.30 5.69
C ASP A 281 -3.73 -6.30 5.12
N ALA A 282 -4.66 -6.70 4.25
CA ALA A 282 -5.76 -5.80 3.84
C ALA A 282 -6.60 -5.36 5.04
N VAL A 283 -6.99 -6.30 5.92
CA VAL A 283 -7.68 -5.95 7.18
C VAL A 283 -6.79 -5.07 8.06
N LYS A 284 -5.49 -5.36 8.17
CA LYS A 284 -4.54 -4.54 8.92
C LYS A 284 -4.50 -3.10 8.40
N HIS A 285 -4.36 -2.88 7.10
CA HIS A 285 -4.25 -1.54 6.54
C HIS A 285 -5.55 -0.74 6.64
N LEU A 286 -6.71 -1.42 6.60
CA LEU A 286 -8.02 -0.78 6.73
C LEU A 286 -8.43 -0.55 8.18
N THR A 287 -8.05 -1.44 9.11
CA THR A 287 -8.54 -1.41 10.50
C THR A 287 -7.49 -1.04 11.53
N ARG A 288 -6.20 -1.20 11.21
CA ARG A 288 -5.05 -1.23 12.11
C ARG A 288 -4.93 -2.48 12.98
N ALA A 289 -5.83 -3.45 12.87
CA ALA A 289 -5.70 -4.72 13.60
C ALA A 289 -4.37 -5.39 13.26
N GLY A 290 -3.51 -5.57 14.27
CA GLY A 290 -2.18 -6.12 14.11
C GLY A 290 -1.07 -5.12 13.77
N MET A 291 -1.32 -3.80 13.84
CA MET A 291 -0.28 -2.76 13.68
C MET A 291 0.33 -2.27 15.01
N GLY A 292 -0.32 -2.55 16.14
CA GLY A 292 0.18 -2.11 17.45
C GLY A 292 1.31 -2.98 18.00
N ARG A 293 1.72 -2.76 19.26
CA ARG A 293 2.89 -3.39 19.91
C ARG A 293 3.11 -4.87 19.60
N CYS A 294 2.04 -5.68 19.64
CA CYS A 294 2.14 -7.13 19.45
C CYS A 294 2.26 -7.59 18.00
N GLN A 295 2.18 -6.69 17.01
CA GLN A 295 2.24 -6.97 15.57
C GLN A 295 1.30 -8.11 15.10
N GLY A 296 0.14 -8.22 15.74
CA GLY A 296 -0.84 -9.25 15.42
C GLY A 296 -0.69 -10.55 16.20
N GLY A 297 0.25 -10.65 17.15
CA GLY A 297 0.45 -11.85 17.96
C GLY A 297 -0.78 -12.32 18.75
N PHE A 298 -1.69 -11.40 19.12
CA PHE A 298 -2.93 -11.75 19.83
C PHE A 298 -4.17 -11.78 18.92
N CYS A 299 -4.34 -10.75 18.09
CA CYS A 299 -5.55 -10.60 17.26
C CYS A 299 -5.49 -11.36 15.93
N GLY A 300 -4.29 -11.78 15.49
CA GLY A 300 -4.05 -12.32 14.15
C GLY A 300 -4.90 -13.55 13.82
N THR A 301 -4.96 -14.54 14.71
CA THR A 301 -5.81 -15.72 14.54
C THR A 301 -7.30 -15.37 14.51
N GLY A 302 -7.71 -14.37 15.30
CA GLY A 302 -9.08 -13.86 15.30
C GLY A 302 -9.46 -13.29 13.93
N VAL A 303 -8.65 -12.36 13.42
CA VAL A 303 -8.82 -11.74 12.09
C VAL A 303 -8.86 -12.81 10.99
N LEU A 304 -7.92 -13.74 11.01
CA LEU A 304 -7.84 -14.85 10.07
C LEU A 304 -9.13 -15.69 10.06
N ASN A 305 -9.66 -16.01 11.24
CA ASN A 305 -10.90 -16.78 11.34
C ASN A 305 -12.13 -16.01 10.86
N TYR A 306 -12.17 -14.68 11.04
CA TYR A 306 -13.25 -13.86 10.46
C TYR A 306 -13.21 -13.86 8.93
N LEU A 307 -12.03 -13.71 8.33
CA LEU A 307 -11.83 -13.83 6.88
C LEU A 307 -12.26 -15.20 6.36
N ALA A 308 -11.76 -16.28 6.96
CA ALA A 308 -12.09 -17.65 6.56
C ALA A 308 -13.61 -17.90 6.56
N ARG A 309 -14.29 -17.52 7.64
CA ARG A 309 -15.75 -17.66 7.75
C ARG A 309 -16.51 -16.83 6.74
N TYR A 310 -16.11 -15.58 6.52
CA TYR A 310 -16.78 -14.69 5.59
C TYR A 310 -16.62 -15.15 4.13
N MET A 311 -15.42 -15.58 3.76
CA MET A 311 -15.08 -16.02 2.42
C MET A 311 -15.52 -17.47 2.14
N GLY A 312 -15.92 -18.22 3.16
CA GLY A 312 -16.30 -19.63 3.01
C GLY A 312 -15.13 -20.56 2.68
N ILE A 313 -13.92 -20.23 3.15
CA ILE A 313 -12.68 -20.99 2.90
C ILE A 313 -12.09 -21.56 4.20
N SER A 314 -11.14 -22.49 4.07
CA SER A 314 -10.41 -22.98 5.25
C SER A 314 -9.54 -21.87 5.85
N PRO A 315 -9.38 -21.81 7.18
CA PRO A 315 -8.35 -20.98 7.83
C PRO A 315 -6.93 -21.17 7.26
N THR A 316 -6.62 -22.35 6.71
CA THR A 316 -5.32 -22.64 6.05
C THR A 316 -5.14 -21.91 4.73
N ASP A 317 -6.23 -21.51 4.09
CA ASP A 317 -6.24 -20.88 2.76
C ASP A 317 -6.22 -19.35 2.85
N VAL A 318 -6.41 -18.80 4.06
CA VAL A 318 -6.29 -17.36 4.31
C VAL A 318 -4.82 -16.94 4.15
N THR A 319 -4.61 -15.89 3.34
CA THR A 319 -3.28 -15.36 3.07
C THR A 319 -3.04 -14.04 3.79
N LYS A 320 -1.76 -13.73 4.02
CA LYS A 320 -1.33 -12.47 4.60
C LYS A 320 -1.45 -11.32 3.62
N LYS A 321 -0.97 -11.50 2.39
CA LYS A 321 -0.84 -10.48 1.34
C LYS A 321 -0.93 -11.07 -0.07
N GLY A 322 -1.79 -12.08 -0.24
CA GLY A 322 -1.99 -12.78 -1.52
C GLY A 322 -1.30 -14.15 -1.58
N VAL A 323 -1.37 -14.78 -2.75
CA VAL A 323 -0.88 -16.15 -2.99
C VAL A 323 0.57 -16.32 -2.52
N GLY A 324 0.86 -17.44 -1.85
CA GLY A 324 2.19 -17.76 -1.33
C GLY A 324 2.49 -17.17 0.05
N SER A 325 1.54 -16.46 0.67
CA SER A 325 1.70 -15.86 2.01
C SER A 325 0.77 -16.47 3.08
N TYR A 326 0.55 -17.78 3.01
CA TYR A 326 -0.28 -18.53 3.97
C TYR A 326 0.32 -18.50 5.38
N GLN A 327 -0.53 -18.28 6.39
CA GLN A 327 -0.10 -18.13 7.78
C GLN A 327 -0.30 -19.39 8.63
N VAL A 328 -1.11 -20.33 8.17
CA VAL A 328 -1.45 -21.57 8.87
C VAL A 328 -1.18 -22.74 7.94
N CYS A 329 -0.38 -23.71 8.40
CA CYS A 329 0.05 -24.85 7.58
C CYS A 329 -0.83 -26.11 7.73
N GLY A 330 -1.80 -26.10 8.66
CA GLY A 330 -2.71 -27.21 8.92
C GLY A 330 -3.24 -27.20 10.35
N PHE A 331 -4.18 -28.11 10.63
CA PHE A 331 -4.70 -28.32 11.98
C PHE A 331 -3.83 -29.31 12.76
N THR A 332 -3.53 -29.00 14.03
CA THR A 332 -2.61 -29.78 14.88
C THR A 332 -2.98 -31.26 15.05
N LYS A 333 -4.23 -31.64 14.80
CA LYS A 333 -4.73 -33.02 14.96
C LYS A 333 -5.08 -33.73 13.66
N GLU A 334 -4.83 -33.12 12.51
CA GLU A 334 -4.95 -33.80 11.22
C GLU A 334 -3.61 -34.47 10.90
N LYS A 335 -3.59 -35.81 10.92
CA LYS A 335 -2.42 -36.57 10.43
C LYS A 335 -2.21 -36.20 8.96
N ARG A 336 -1.14 -35.48 8.65
CA ARG A 336 -0.69 -35.31 7.26
C ARG A 336 -0.37 -36.70 6.69
N SER A 337 -1.24 -37.21 5.82
CA SER A 337 -0.83 -38.21 4.82
C SER A 337 0.19 -37.52 3.92
N GLN A 338 1.46 -37.81 4.18
CA GLN A 338 2.60 -37.41 3.36
C GLN A 338 2.26 -37.65 1.88
N HIS A 339 2.16 -36.57 1.10
CA HIS A 339 2.29 -36.65 -0.35
C HIS A 339 3.72 -36.22 -0.65
N GLY A 340 4.46 -37.15 -1.26
CA GLY A 340 5.86 -36.99 -1.66
C GLY A 340 6.04 -36.32 -3.00
#